data_AF-A0A951LEQ8-F1
#
_entry.id   AF-A0A951LEQ8-F1
#
_cell.length_a   1.000
_cell.length_b   1.000
_cell.length_c   1.000
_cell.angle_alpha   90.00
_cell.angle_beta   90.00
_cell.angle_gamma   90.00
#
_symmetry.space_group_name_H-M   'P 1'
#
loop_
_entity.id
_entity.type
_entity.pdbx_description
1 polymer ?
#
loop_
_entity_poly.entity_id
_entity_poly.type
_entity_poly.pdbx_seq_one_letter_code
_entity_poly.pdbx_strand_id
1 'polypeptide(L)'
;MTLHPAVSFSAGARPGSAGAPATLDVPPAPPHGSVDLTTIPWAYGSMTPTKGLSSRPRLNHSANDTPLKLNGVRYAHGLGVNAWSVVDYYLGGRCSSFTTDVGLDASVPMSKVLVQGTAQVSVLADGRVLFSRFMDWSMPTAHIDLPMTGVNELRLEVDATRDWIWGDAADWAGPRLQCQ
;
A
#
# COMPACT_ATOMS: atom_id res chain seq x y z
N MET A 1 48.25 19.88 -5.66
CA MET A 1 48.11 18.47 -6.06
C MET A 1 46.62 18.19 -6.13
N THR A 2 46.05 18.29 -7.33
CA THR A 2 44.63 18.00 -7.58
C THR A 2 44.53 17.67 -9.06
N LEU A 3 44.39 16.38 -9.35
CA LEU A 3 44.14 15.84 -10.69
C LEU A 3 42.63 15.67 -10.82
N HIS A 4 42.02 16.35 -11.78
CA HIS A 4 40.70 15.97 -12.29
C HIS A 4 40.91 15.02 -13.47
N PRO A 5 40.31 13.82 -13.49
CA PRO A 5 40.30 13.03 -14.71
C PRO A 5 39.32 13.64 -15.71
N ALA A 6 39.83 13.94 -16.90
CA ALA A 6 39.03 14.16 -18.09
C ALA A 6 38.62 12.81 -18.66
N VAL A 7 37.34 12.63 -18.96
CA VAL A 7 36.86 11.51 -19.79
C VAL A 7 36.35 12.12 -21.09
N SER A 8 37.07 11.84 -22.17
CA SER A 8 36.64 12.15 -23.53
C SER A 8 35.89 10.95 -24.10
N PHE A 9 34.69 11.17 -24.62
CA PHE A 9 34.02 10.22 -25.50
C PHE A 9 34.00 10.79 -26.93
N SER A 10 34.61 10.07 -27.87
CA SER A 10 34.45 10.31 -29.30
C SER A 10 33.18 9.62 -29.75
N ALA A 11 32.15 10.39 -30.12
CA ALA A 11 30.98 9.89 -30.79
C ALA A 11 31.07 10.28 -32.28
N GLY A 12 31.27 9.29 -33.14
CA GLY A 12 31.04 9.44 -34.58
C GLY A 12 29.56 9.73 -34.82
N ALA A 13 29.23 10.98 -35.12
CA ALA A 13 27.85 11.40 -35.32
C ALA A 13 27.32 10.92 -36.69
N ARG A 14 26.23 10.15 -36.66
CA ARG A 14 25.20 10.19 -37.69
C ARG A 14 24.07 11.12 -37.19
N PRO A 15 23.50 12.00 -38.03
CA PRO A 15 22.42 12.88 -37.57
C PRO A 15 21.13 12.07 -37.42
N GLY A 16 20.71 11.87 -36.17
CA GLY A 16 19.45 11.23 -35.80
C GLY A 16 18.68 12.11 -34.81
N SER A 17 17.40 12.31 -35.12
CA SER A 17 16.36 13.11 -34.46
C SER A 17 16.53 13.48 -32.99
N ALA A 18 16.20 14.74 -32.67
CA ALA A 18 16.03 15.29 -31.33
C ALA A 18 15.24 14.36 -30.40
N GLY A 19 15.89 13.89 -29.33
CA GLY A 19 15.25 13.11 -28.27
C GLY A 19 14.31 14.00 -27.45
N ALA A 20 13.10 13.50 -27.21
CA ALA A 20 12.17 14.07 -26.24
C ALA A 20 12.85 14.16 -24.86
N PRO A 21 12.54 15.16 -24.03
CA PRO A 21 13.10 15.25 -22.69
C PRO A 21 12.72 14.02 -21.89
N ALA A 22 13.72 13.28 -21.40
CA ALA A 22 13.51 12.24 -20.41
C ALA A 22 12.99 12.90 -19.13
N THR A 23 11.76 12.59 -18.74
CA THR A 23 11.24 12.94 -17.42
C THR A 23 11.96 12.08 -16.39
N LEU A 24 12.85 12.68 -15.59
CA LEU A 24 13.43 12.02 -14.44
C LEU A 24 12.30 11.80 -13.42
N ASP A 25 11.90 10.55 -13.19
CA ASP A 25 10.87 10.20 -12.22
C ASP A 25 11.49 10.31 -10.82
N VAL A 26 11.40 11.50 -10.22
CA VAL A 26 11.94 11.77 -8.89
C VAL A 26 10.98 11.12 -7.87
N PRO A 27 11.44 10.18 -7.03
CA PRO A 27 10.59 9.59 -6.00
C PRO A 27 10.01 10.68 -5.09
N PRO A 28 8.77 10.51 -4.58
CA PRO A 28 8.21 11.44 -3.62
C PRO A 28 9.14 11.60 -2.41
N ALA A 29 9.16 12.79 -1.81
CA ALA A 29 10.00 13.05 -0.66
C ALA A 29 9.68 12.05 0.48
N PRO A 30 10.69 11.44 1.11
CA PRO A 30 10.47 10.54 2.23
C PRO A 30 9.64 11.18 3.36
N PRO A 31 8.76 10.41 4.03
CA PRO A 31 7.98 10.89 5.17
C PRO A 31 8.84 11.25 6.38
N HIS A 32 8.31 12.10 7.26
CA HIS A 32 8.97 12.62 8.45
C HIS A 32 8.00 12.75 9.63
N GLY A 33 8.46 12.48 10.85
CA GLY A 33 7.65 12.55 12.06
C GLY A 33 6.63 11.41 12.16
N SER A 34 5.57 11.64 12.93
CA SER A 34 4.43 10.73 13.01
C SER A 34 3.50 10.98 11.82
N VAL A 35 3.39 10.01 10.92
CA VAL A 35 2.66 10.16 9.65
C VAL A 35 1.49 9.18 9.59
N ASP A 36 0.31 9.67 9.25
CA ASP A 36 -0.83 8.86 8.82
C ASP A 36 -0.69 8.60 7.32
N LEU A 37 -0.66 7.32 6.90
CA LEU A 37 -0.47 6.97 5.49
C LEU A 37 -1.57 7.50 4.57
N THR A 38 -2.75 7.81 5.12
CA THR A 38 -3.85 8.44 4.35
C THR A 38 -3.60 9.90 3.99
N THR A 39 -2.53 10.50 4.51
CA THR A 39 -2.18 11.92 4.32
C THR A 39 -0.98 12.15 3.40
N ILE A 40 -0.32 11.08 2.94
CA ILE A 40 0.83 11.14 2.04
C ILE A 40 0.54 10.37 0.74
N PRO A 41 1.19 10.72 -0.38
CA PRO A 41 1.04 9.94 -1.61
C PRO A 41 1.68 8.56 -1.45
N TRP A 42 0.97 7.53 -1.92
CA TRP A 42 1.59 6.24 -2.24
C TRP A 42 2.34 6.32 -3.58
N ALA A 43 3.39 5.53 -3.74
CA ALA A 43 4.12 5.37 -4.99
C ALA A 43 3.30 4.56 -6.02
N TYR A 44 2.63 3.51 -5.56
CA TYR A 44 1.73 2.70 -6.37
C TYR A 44 0.54 2.23 -5.54
N GLY A 45 -0.63 2.10 -6.18
CA GLY A 45 -1.85 1.70 -5.50
C GLY A 45 -2.85 1.15 -6.51
N SER A 46 -3.17 -0.13 -6.38
CA SER A 46 -4.09 -0.83 -7.26
C SER A 46 -4.91 -1.85 -6.49
N MET A 47 -6.15 -2.06 -6.91
CA MET A 47 -7.01 -3.14 -6.42
C MET A 47 -7.92 -3.68 -7.51
N THR A 48 -8.52 -4.85 -7.29
CA THR A 48 -9.69 -5.27 -8.06
C THR A 48 -10.83 -4.27 -7.89
N PRO A 49 -11.36 -3.67 -8.98
CA PRO A 49 -12.41 -2.66 -8.85
C PRO A 49 -13.72 -3.27 -8.36
N THR A 50 -14.31 -2.66 -7.34
CA THR A 50 -15.72 -2.86 -7.00
C THR A 50 -16.60 -2.27 -8.10
N LYS A 51 -17.72 -2.91 -8.43
CA LYS A 51 -18.62 -2.47 -9.51
C LYS A 51 -18.98 -0.98 -9.36
N GLY A 52 -18.65 -0.19 -10.38
CA GLY A 52 -18.93 1.26 -10.43
C GLY A 52 -17.93 2.13 -9.66
N LEU A 53 -16.87 1.55 -9.12
CA LEU A 53 -15.83 2.23 -8.35
C LEU A 53 -14.45 2.02 -9.02
N SER A 54 -13.50 2.90 -8.69
CA SER A 54 -12.13 2.85 -9.25
C SER A 54 -11.35 1.64 -8.77
N SER A 55 -10.35 1.22 -9.55
CA SER A 55 -9.33 0.22 -9.17
C SER A 55 -8.23 0.78 -8.27
N ARG A 56 -8.51 1.80 -7.44
CA ARG A 56 -7.54 2.47 -6.55
C ARG A 56 -7.98 2.35 -5.09
N PRO A 57 -7.03 2.24 -4.13
CA PRO A 57 -7.30 2.31 -2.70
C PRO A 57 -8.20 3.48 -2.33
N ARG A 58 -9.21 3.24 -1.48
CA ARG A 58 -10.10 4.30 -1.00
C ARG A 58 -9.56 4.88 0.30
N LEU A 59 -9.34 6.19 0.28
CA LEU A 59 -8.93 6.94 1.47
C LEU A 59 -10.13 7.13 2.39
N ASN A 60 -9.98 6.70 3.64
CA ASN A 60 -10.93 6.90 4.74
C ASN A 60 -12.33 6.29 4.52
N HIS A 61 -12.45 5.38 3.54
CA HIS A 61 -13.65 4.64 3.20
C HIS A 61 -13.26 3.22 2.81
N SER A 62 -14.16 2.26 3.03
CA SER A 62 -14.00 0.88 2.55
C SER A 62 -13.96 0.83 1.02
N ALA A 63 -13.62 -0.31 0.43
CA ALA A 63 -13.69 -0.52 -1.02
C ALA A 63 -15.11 -0.38 -1.62
N ASN A 64 -16.14 -0.42 -0.79
CA ASN A 64 -17.55 -0.24 -1.16
C ASN A 64 -18.06 1.19 -0.94
N ASP A 65 -17.18 2.14 -0.64
CA ASP A 65 -17.50 3.54 -0.36
C ASP A 65 -18.39 3.74 0.88
N THR A 66 -18.18 2.89 1.89
CA THR A 66 -18.83 2.96 3.20
C THR A 66 -17.79 3.32 4.27
N PRO A 67 -18.21 3.69 5.50
CA PRO A 67 -17.25 3.91 6.58
C PRO A 67 -16.45 2.63 6.88
N LEU A 68 -15.14 2.79 7.05
CA LEU A 68 -14.20 1.73 7.45
C LEU A 68 -14.67 1.06 8.73
N LYS A 69 -14.66 -0.27 8.76
CA LYS A 69 -15.15 -1.01 9.92
C LYS A 69 -14.50 -2.37 10.05
N LEU A 70 -13.81 -2.62 11.16
CA LEU A 70 -13.20 -3.90 11.48
C LEU A 70 -13.87 -4.49 12.72
N ASN A 71 -14.37 -5.72 12.62
CA ASN A 71 -15.00 -6.47 13.72
C ASN A 71 -15.96 -5.63 14.59
N GLY A 72 -16.82 -4.83 13.95
CA GLY A 72 -17.79 -3.96 14.64
C GLY A 72 -17.30 -2.54 14.97
N VAL A 73 -16.00 -2.29 15.00
CA VAL A 73 -15.39 -1.00 15.35
C VAL A 73 -15.22 -0.13 14.12
N ARG A 74 -15.65 1.14 14.19
CA ARG A 74 -15.52 2.13 13.10
C ARG A 74 -14.19 2.86 13.20
N TYR A 75 -13.60 3.14 12.05
CA TYR A 75 -12.37 3.92 11.93
C TYR A 75 -12.59 5.16 11.07
N ALA A 76 -12.02 6.29 11.48
CA ALA A 76 -12.08 7.54 10.72
C ALA A 76 -11.00 7.61 9.63
N HIS A 77 -9.88 6.92 9.84
CA HIS A 77 -8.71 6.93 8.97
C HIS A 77 -8.35 5.51 8.54
N GLY A 78 -8.03 5.34 7.25
CA GLY A 78 -7.55 4.07 6.71
C GLY A 78 -7.64 3.96 5.20
N LEU A 79 -7.30 2.78 4.69
CA LEU A 79 -7.36 2.42 3.28
C LEU A 79 -8.32 1.24 3.12
N GLY A 80 -9.44 1.47 2.44
CA GLY A 80 -10.33 0.39 2.02
C GLY A 80 -9.86 -0.22 0.71
N VAL A 81 -9.75 -1.54 0.67
CA VAL A 81 -9.28 -2.30 -0.49
C VAL A 81 -10.10 -3.55 -0.78
N ASN A 82 -9.94 -4.11 -1.98
CA ASN A 82 -10.53 -5.38 -2.38
C ASN A 82 -9.45 -6.26 -3.02
N ALA A 83 -9.37 -7.53 -2.64
CA ALA A 83 -8.37 -8.43 -3.22
C ALA A 83 -8.57 -8.59 -4.75
N TRP A 84 -7.52 -8.71 -5.56
CA TRP A 84 -6.12 -8.45 -5.28
C TRP A 84 -5.86 -6.97 -5.10
N SER A 85 -5.06 -6.61 -4.09
CA SER A 85 -4.68 -5.24 -3.81
C SER A 85 -3.23 -5.12 -3.41
N VAL A 86 -2.58 -4.05 -3.88
CA VAL A 86 -1.25 -3.62 -3.43
C VAL A 86 -1.23 -2.11 -3.25
N VAL A 87 -0.58 -1.65 -2.18
CA VAL A 87 -0.30 -0.22 -1.93
C VAL A 87 1.15 -0.07 -1.47
N ASP A 88 1.94 0.65 -2.26
CA ASP A 88 3.38 0.82 -2.06
C ASP A 88 3.68 2.23 -1.60
N TYR A 89 4.43 2.37 -0.51
CA TYR A 89 4.92 3.63 0.02
C TYR A 89 6.44 3.68 -0.02
N TYR A 90 6.98 4.78 -0.53
CA TYR A 90 8.40 5.06 -0.44
C TYR A 90 8.74 5.68 0.90
N LEU A 91 9.58 5.00 1.68
CA LEU A 91 10.00 5.40 3.03
C LEU A 91 11.40 6.02 3.05
N GLY A 92 12.25 5.68 2.07
CA GLY A 92 13.62 6.20 1.96
C GLY A 92 14.53 5.89 3.15
N GLY A 93 14.27 4.80 3.90
CA GLY A 93 15.09 4.39 5.05
C GLY A 93 14.88 5.22 6.32
N ARG A 94 13.89 6.11 6.34
CA ARG A 94 13.74 7.13 7.39
C ARG A 94 12.79 6.76 8.52
N CYS A 95 12.04 5.70 8.35
CA CYS A 95 11.04 5.28 9.32
C CYS A 95 11.60 4.23 10.28
N SER A 96 11.06 4.20 11.49
CA SER A 96 11.46 3.27 12.55
C SER A 96 10.38 2.25 12.87
N SER A 97 9.09 2.59 12.68
CA SER A 97 7.99 1.66 12.89
C SER A 97 6.80 1.93 11.97
N PHE A 98 6.02 0.88 11.74
CA PHE A 98 4.72 0.90 11.09
C PHE A 98 3.69 0.25 12.00
N THR A 99 2.54 0.91 12.19
CA THR A 99 1.41 0.38 12.95
C THR A 99 0.13 0.46 12.14
N THR A 100 -0.74 -0.53 12.24
CA THR A 100 -2.08 -0.52 11.63
C THR A 100 -2.95 -1.60 12.27
N ASP A 101 -4.25 -1.41 12.20
CA ASP A 101 -5.20 -2.51 12.33
C ASP A 101 -5.55 -3.04 10.94
N VAL A 102 -5.78 -4.35 10.80
CA VAL A 102 -6.19 -4.96 9.53
C VAL A 102 -7.18 -6.10 9.73
N GLY A 103 -8.13 -6.23 8.80
CA GLY A 103 -9.08 -7.32 8.71
C GLY A 103 -10.02 -7.18 7.52
N LEU A 104 -10.95 -8.12 7.37
CA LEU A 104 -12.03 -8.00 6.38
C LEU A 104 -12.99 -6.88 6.80
N ASP A 105 -13.44 -6.09 5.81
CA ASP A 105 -14.34 -4.96 6.00
C ASP A 105 -15.73 -5.42 6.46
N ALA A 106 -16.12 -5.03 7.66
CA ALA A 106 -17.41 -5.34 8.29
C ALA A 106 -18.46 -4.22 8.14
N SER A 107 -18.28 -3.34 7.15
CA SER A 107 -19.21 -2.24 6.86
C SER A 107 -20.52 -2.71 6.25
N VAL A 108 -20.48 -3.75 5.40
CA VAL A 108 -21.64 -4.37 4.79
C VAL A 108 -22.18 -5.46 5.73
N PRO A 109 -23.47 -5.46 6.10
CA PRO A 109 -24.03 -6.52 6.92
C PRO A 109 -23.89 -7.89 6.23
N MET A 110 -23.52 -8.92 7.00
CA MET A 110 -23.31 -10.28 6.47
C MET A 110 -24.54 -10.82 5.72
N SER A 111 -25.76 -10.42 6.12
CA SER A 111 -27.01 -10.79 5.42
C SER A 111 -27.13 -10.22 3.99
N LYS A 112 -26.28 -9.26 3.61
CA LYS A 112 -26.22 -8.64 2.28
C LYS A 112 -25.01 -9.09 1.48
N VAL A 113 -24.13 -9.90 2.05
CA VAL A 113 -22.95 -10.42 1.40
C VAL A 113 -23.31 -11.77 0.75
N LEU A 114 -23.07 -11.90 -0.55
CA LEU A 114 -23.39 -13.13 -1.29
C LEU A 114 -22.39 -14.27 -1.03
N VAL A 115 -21.13 -13.91 -0.76
CA VAL A 115 -20.02 -14.85 -0.52
C VAL A 115 -19.19 -14.33 0.64
N GLN A 116 -18.99 -15.19 1.64
CA GLN A 116 -18.05 -14.92 2.73
C GLN A 116 -16.63 -15.10 2.19
N GLY A 117 -16.03 -13.99 1.79
CA GLY A 117 -14.67 -13.97 1.27
C GLY A 117 -13.61 -14.31 2.31
N THR A 118 -12.42 -14.66 1.83
CA THR A 118 -11.25 -15.00 2.60
C THR A 118 -10.02 -14.46 1.90
N ALA A 119 -9.16 -13.79 2.65
CA ALA A 119 -8.02 -13.08 2.09
C ALA A 119 -6.72 -13.47 2.80
N GLN A 120 -5.62 -13.36 2.09
CA GLN A 120 -4.28 -13.39 2.65
C GLN A 120 -3.78 -11.95 2.76
N VAL A 121 -3.68 -11.43 3.99
CA VAL A 121 -3.13 -10.09 4.21
C VAL A 121 -1.63 -10.19 4.51
N SER A 122 -0.84 -9.31 3.89
CA SER A 122 0.61 -9.29 4.06
C SER A 122 1.15 -7.86 4.15
N VAL A 123 2.18 -7.68 4.97
CA VAL A 123 3.01 -6.46 5.01
C VAL A 123 4.41 -6.84 4.58
N LEU A 124 4.92 -6.17 3.54
CA LEU A 124 6.26 -6.40 3.03
C LEU A 124 7.12 -5.15 3.20
N ALA A 125 8.40 -5.37 3.51
CA ALA A 125 9.43 -4.34 3.55
C ALA A 125 10.54 -4.73 2.57
N ASP A 126 10.81 -3.86 1.59
CA ASP A 126 11.80 -4.11 0.52
C ASP A 126 11.61 -5.49 -0.15
N GLY A 127 10.34 -5.86 -0.42
CA GLY A 127 9.95 -7.14 -1.01
C GLY A 127 9.99 -8.34 -0.07
N ARG A 128 10.35 -8.18 1.21
CA ARG A 128 10.37 -9.24 2.22
C ARG A 128 9.12 -9.18 3.08
N VAL A 129 8.41 -10.30 3.17
CA VAL A 129 7.24 -10.44 4.06
C VAL A 129 7.67 -10.33 5.52
N LEU A 130 7.14 -9.34 6.24
CA LEU A 130 7.33 -9.16 7.68
C LEU A 130 6.12 -9.66 8.49
N PHE A 131 4.93 -9.56 7.89
CA PHE A 131 3.69 -10.08 8.45
C PHE A 131 2.88 -10.74 7.34
N SER A 132 2.25 -11.87 7.67
CA SER A 132 1.31 -12.54 6.78
C SER A 132 0.28 -13.29 7.61
N ARG A 133 -1.01 -13.11 7.30
CA ARG A 133 -2.10 -13.79 7.99
C ARG A 133 -3.28 -14.08 7.06
N PHE A 134 -3.72 -15.33 7.06
CA PHE A 134 -5.02 -15.69 6.48
C PHE A 134 -6.15 -15.07 7.32
N MET A 135 -7.16 -14.53 6.65
CA MET A 135 -8.31 -13.88 7.26
C MET A 135 -9.62 -14.44 6.70
N ASP A 136 -10.57 -14.66 7.60
CA ASP A 136 -11.98 -14.87 7.29
C ASP A 136 -12.85 -13.95 8.16
N TRP A 137 -14.15 -13.91 7.89
CA TRP A 137 -15.09 -13.02 8.57
C TRP A 137 -15.30 -13.29 10.06
N SER A 138 -14.89 -14.46 10.55
CA SER A 138 -14.96 -14.81 11.98
C SER A 138 -13.72 -14.38 12.75
N MET A 139 -12.65 -14.02 12.05
CA MET A 139 -11.38 -13.68 12.67
C MET A 139 -11.40 -12.30 13.32
N PRO A 140 -10.75 -12.15 14.48
CA PRO A 140 -10.58 -10.83 15.08
C PRO A 140 -9.63 -9.98 14.22
N THR A 141 -9.84 -8.66 14.30
CA THR A 141 -8.90 -7.62 13.83
C THR A 141 -7.47 -7.97 14.26
N ALA A 142 -6.54 -7.95 13.30
CA ALA A 142 -5.11 -8.01 13.63
C ALA A 142 -4.59 -6.61 13.93
N HIS A 143 -3.91 -6.47 15.06
CA HIS A 143 -3.09 -5.30 15.34
C HIS A 143 -1.65 -5.59 14.91
N ILE A 144 -1.09 -4.71 14.09
CA ILE A 144 0.26 -4.84 13.54
C ILE A 144 1.11 -3.70 14.10
N ASP A 145 2.28 -4.06 14.61
CA ASP A 145 3.38 -3.16 14.99
C ASP A 145 4.69 -3.79 14.52
N LEU A 146 5.31 -3.18 13.51
CA LEU A 146 6.48 -3.74 12.82
C LEU A 146 7.64 -2.74 12.76
N PRO A 147 8.89 -3.19 12.97
CA PRO A 147 10.06 -2.34 12.80
C PRO A 147 10.24 -1.98 11.31
N MET A 148 10.62 -0.73 11.06
CA MET A 148 10.85 -0.18 9.70
C MET A 148 12.23 0.44 9.50
N THR A 149 13.14 0.27 10.47
CA THR A 149 14.50 0.84 10.39
C THR A 149 15.23 0.38 9.13
N GLY A 150 15.64 1.35 8.31
CA GLY A 150 16.39 1.11 7.07
C GLY A 150 15.54 0.62 5.89
N VAL A 151 14.22 0.48 6.07
CA VAL A 151 13.31 0.06 5.00
C VAL A 151 13.11 1.18 3.99
N ASN A 152 13.24 0.88 2.70
CA ASN A 152 13.05 1.86 1.63
C ASN A 152 11.64 1.84 1.07
N GLU A 153 11.00 0.67 1.01
CA GLU A 153 9.66 0.47 0.47
C GLU A 153 8.81 -0.36 1.44
N LEU A 154 7.62 0.15 1.75
CA LEU A 154 6.57 -0.57 2.46
C LEU A 154 5.48 -0.93 1.47
N ARG A 155 5.12 -2.22 1.39
CA ARG A 155 3.95 -2.70 0.65
C ARG A 155 2.90 -3.26 1.60
N LEU A 156 1.67 -2.80 1.41
CA LEU A 156 0.46 -3.37 1.99
C LEU A 156 -0.24 -4.20 0.93
N GLU A 157 -0.40 -5.49 1.18
CA GLU A 157 -0.92 -6.44 0.19
C GLU A 157 -2.12 -7.23 0.73
N VAL A 158 -3.14 -7.38 -0.10
CA VAL A 158 -4.29 -8.26 0.13
C VAL A 158 -4.43 -9.15 -1.09
N ASP A 159 -4.12 -10.43 -0.92
CA ASP A 159 -4.25 -11.45 -1.97
C ASP A 159 -5.53 -12.26 -1.76
N ALA A 160 -6.10 -12.73 -2.87
CA ALA A 160 -7.27 -13.61 -2.85
C ALA A 160 -6.82 -15.02 -2.50
N THR A 161 -7.72 -15.82 -1.93
CA THR A 161 -7.40 -17.23 -1.64
C THR A 161 -8.18 -18.18 -2.54
N ARG A 162 -8.57 -19.34 -2.02
CA ARG A 162 -9.24 -20.42 -2.77
C ARG A 162 -10.61 -20.05 -3.32
N ASP A 163 -11.24 -19.02 -2.77
CA ASP A 163 -12.55 -18.48 -3.12
C ASP A 163 -12.50 -17.36 -4.16
N TRP A 164 -11.30 -17.04 -4.69
CA TRP A 164 -11.08 -15.91 -5.59
C TRP A 164 -11.47 -14.58 -4.91
N ILE A 165 -11.55 -13.49 -5.66
CA ILE A 165 -11.76 -12.11 -5.16
C ILE A 165 -13.12 -11.83 -4.46
N TRP A 166 -13.98 -12.83 -4.26
CA TRP A 166 -15.39 -12.58 -3.94
C TRP A 166 -15.61 -12.38 -2.44
N GLY A 167 -15.88 -11.13 -2.04
CA GLY A 167 -16.14 -10.80 -0.65
C GLY A 167 -14.86 -10.49 0.15
N ASP A 168 -13.75 -10.23 -0.54
CA ASP A 168 -12.42 -10.00 0.03
C ASP A 168 -12.14 -8.50 0.22
N ALA A 169 -13.18 -7.72 0.53
CA ALA A 169 -12.99 -6.35 0.94
C ALA A 169 -12.27 -6.34 2.30
N ALA A 170 -11.20 -5.55 2.40
CA ALA A 170 -10.38 -5.44 3.60
C ALA A 170 -10.04 -3.98 3.88
N ASP A 171 -9.85 -3.66 5.15
CA ASP A 171 -9.46 -2.32 5.58
C ASP A 171 -8.10 -2.37 6.27
N TRP A 172 -7.18 -1.50 5.83
CA TRP A 172 -5.99 -1.11 6.59
C TRP A 172 -6.35 0.13 7.41
N ALA A 173 -6.69 -0.07 8.68
CA ALA A 173 -7.26 0.97 9.53
C ALA A 173 -6.22 1.64 10.43
N GLY A 174 -6.22 2.98 10.44
CA GLY A 174 -5.24 3.80 11.14
C GLY A 174 -3.77 3.52 10.81
N PRO A 175 -3.37 3.31 9.53
CA PRO A 175 -1.99 2.99 9.18
C PRO A 175 -1.07 4.19 9.44
N ARG A 176 -0.09 4.02 10.32
CA ARG A 176 0.83 5.08 10.74
C ARG A 176 2.28 4.65 10.68
N LEU A 177 3.14 5.59 10.33
CA LEU A 177 4.60 5.49 10.41
C LEU A 177 5.16 6.45 11.46
N GLN A 178 6.30 6.06 12.02
CA GLN A 178 7.19 6.99 12.75
C GLN A 178 8.48 7.14 11.96
N CYS A 179 8.85 8.37 11.59
CA CYS A 179 10.02 8.66 10.77
C CYS A 179 10.86 9.84 11.28
N GLN A 180 12.13 9.88 10.90
CA GLN A 180 13.13 10.91 11.28
C GLN A 180 13.50 11.78 10.08
#